data_AF-A0A522A882-F1
#
_entry.id   AF-A0A522A882-F1
#
_cell.length_a   1.000
_cell.length_b   1.000
_cell.length_c   1.000
_cell.angle_alpha   90.00
_cell.angle_beta   90.00
_cell.angle_gamma   90.00
#
_symmetry.space_group_name_H-M   'P 1'
#
loop_
_entity.id
_entity.type
_entity.pdbx_description
1 polymer ?
#
loop_
_entity_poly.entity_id
_entity_poly.type
_entity_poly.pdbx_seq_one_letter_code
_entity_poly.pdbx_strand_id
1 'polypeptide(L)'
;MNVALKTDTHGATKTDKHASISLLPTHPGSWTQYSFEEVFKLGRKDVEDLQLAAMQLRFDQLKNGVAALDRLAKKQGVTRIDSFADALPLFFDHRVYKSYPLTIIENRDFAKLTSWLNRLTLHDLSKMDLSGLTTLDEWLDRLENYGMLIGHSTGTTGKLSFIPRSRVEWPAWHASYRQASRAATG
;
A
#
# COMPACT_ATOMS: atom_id res chain seq x y z
N MET A 1 -9.57 16.83 9.02
CA MET A 1 -9.77 18.06 8.23
C MET A 1 -10.42 17.64 6.92
N ASN A 2 -11.71 17.93 6.73
CA ASN A 2 -12.43 17.63 5.49
C ASN A 2 -12.21 18.81 4.54
N VAL A 3 -11.50 18.60 3.43
CA VAL A 3 -11.41 19.60 2.37
C VAL A 3 -12.51 19.29 1.37
N ALA A 4 -13.63 20.01 1.48
CA ALA A 4 -14.62 20.06 0.42
C ALA A 4 -14.09 21.01 -0.65
N LEU A 5 -13.83 20.49 -1.85
CA LEU A 5 -13.43 21.30 -2.99
C LEU A 5 -14.65 22.11 -3.45
N LYS A 6 -14.68 23.41 -3.11
CA LYS A 6 -15.64 24.36 -3.66
C LYS A 6 -15.11 24.83 -5.00
N THR A 7 -15.85 24.55 -6.06
CA THR A 7 -15.67 25.22 -7.35
C THR A 7 -16.30 26.61 -7.25
N ASP A 8 -15.50 27.67 -7.42
CA ASP A 8 -16.00 29.04 -7.51
C ASP A 8 -16.94 29.17 -8.72
N THR A 9 -18.21 29.48 -8.47
CA THR A 9 -19.21 29.77 -9.50
C THR A 9 -19.61 31.24 -9.44
N HIS A 10 -19.22 32.01 -10.45
CA HIS A 10 -19.88 33.27 -10.81
C HIS A 10 -20.91 32.97 -11.92
N GLY A 11 -22.20 33.02 -11.54
CA GLY A 11 -23.29 33.38 -12.45
C GLY A 11 -24.00 32.27 -13.23
N ALA A 12 -25.33 32.22 -13.04
CA ALA A 12 -26.39 31.69 -13.90
C ALA A 12 -26.76 30.19 -13.83
N THR A 13 -27.80 29.92 -13.04
CA THR A 13 -28.95 29.04 -13.33
C THR A 13 -28.77 27.93 -14.38
N LYS A 14 -28.30 26.77 -13.90
CA LYS A 14 -28.76 25.45 -14.32
C LYS A 14 -28.61 24.52 -13.11
N THR A 15 -29.54 23.59 -12.96
CA THR A 15 -29.54 22.59 -11.90
C THR A 15 -28.24 21.79 -11.95
N ASP A 16 -27.25 22.19 -11.15
CA ASP A 16 -25.93 21.54 -11.08
C ASP A 16 -26.07 20.15 -10.46
N LYS A 17 -26.24 19.15 -11.33
CA LYS A 17 -26.05 17.72 -11.01
C LYS A 17 -24.56 17.36 -11.04
N HIS A 18 -23.70 18.20 -10.47
CA HIS A 18 -22.29 17.89 -10.27
C HIS A 18 -22.05 17.70 -8.78
N ALA A 19 -22.31 16.49 -8.28
CA ALA A 19 -21.85 16.12 -6.95
C ALA A 19 -20.33 16.31 -6.91
N SER A 20 -19.87 17.29 -6.12
CA SER A 20 -18.45 17.54 -5.90
C SER A 20 -17.82 16.29 -5.29
N ILE A 21 -16.88 15.66 -5.99
CA ILE A 21 -16.14 14.52 -5.42
C ILE A 21 -15.36 14.98 -4.18
N SER A 22 -15.40 14.18 -3.12
CA SER A 22 -14.72 14.49 -1.86
C SER A 22 -13.67 13.43 -1.58
N LEU A 23 -12.40 13.81 -1.75
CA LEU A 23 -11.27 12.94 -1.48
C LEU A 23 -10.80 13.16 -0.04
N LEU A 24 -10.82 12.10 0.77
CA LEU A 24 -10.33 12.14 2.15
C LEU A 24 -8.90 11.59 2.23
N PRO A 25 -7.92 12.35 2.75
CA PRO A 25 -6.55 11.88 2.87
C PRO A 25 -6.38 10.75 3.90
N THR A 26 -7.35 10.58 4.80
CA THR A 26 -7.36 9.46 5.76
C THR A 26 -7.72 8.11 5.11
N HIS A 27 -8.33 8.12 3.92
CA HIS A 27 -8.81 6.93 3.23
C HIS A 27 -8.51 7.00 1.71
N PRO A 28 -7.23 7.06 1.29
CA PRO A 28 -6.88 7.21 -0.13
C PRO A 28 -7.38 6.05 -1.01
N GLY A 29 -7.61 4.87 -0.42
CA GLY A 29 -8.22 3.74 -1.13
C GLY A 29 -9.66 3.96 -1.59
N SER A 30 -10.40 4.92 -1.01
CA SER A 30 -11.75 5.26 -1.49
C SER A 30 -11.73 6.10 -2.76
N TRP A 31 -10.61 6.77 -3.07
CA TRP A 31 -10.49 7.63 -4.24
C TRP A 31 -10.66 6.84 -5.55
N THR A 32 -10.28 5.56 -5.53
CA THR A 32 -10.40 4.65 -6.67
C THR A 32 -11.84 4.24 -6.99
N GLN A 33 -12.81 4.65 -6.17
CA GLN A 33 -14.23 4.38 -6.40
C GLN A 33 -14.86 5.39 -7.36
N TYR A 34 -14.29 6.59 -7.48
CA TYR A 34 -14.71 7.61 -8.44
C TYR A 34 -14.30 7.23 -9.86
N SER A 35 -15.01 7.77 -10.85
CA SER A 35 -14.65 7.56 -12.25
C SER A 35 -13.34 8.29 -12.60
N PHE A 36 -12.62 7.78 -13.59
CA PHE A 36 -11.39 8.43 -14.04
C PHE A 36 -11.67 9.87 -14.51
N GLU A 37 -12.80 10.10 -15.20
CA GLU A 37 -13.23 11.41 -15.70
C GLU A 37 -13.56 12.39 -14.58
N GLU A 38 -14.10 11.92 -13.45
CA GLU A 38 -14.37 12.76 -12.29
C GLU A 38 -13.06 13.19 -11.62
N VAL A 39 -12.14 12.24 -11.41
CA VAL A 39 -10.83 12.51 -10.80
C VAL A 39 -9.97 13.40 -11.70
N PHE A 40 -10.05 13.25 -13.02
CA PHE A 40 -9.25 14.03 -13.98
C PHE A 40 -9.66 15.51 -14.07
N LYS A 41 -10.86 15.86 -13.58
CA LYS A 41 -11.31 17.27 -13.50
C LYS A 41 -10.69 18.03 -12.33
N LEU A 42 -10.04 17.34 -11.39
CA LEU A 42 -9.46 17.97 -10.22
C LEU A 42 -8.24 18.82 -10.59
N GLY A 43 -8.10 19.96 -9.92
CA GLY A 43 -6.91 20.79 -10.02
C GLY A 43 -5.68 20.02 -9.55
N ARG A 44 -4.58 20.10 -10.31
CA ARG A 44 -3.32 19.44 -9.98
C ARG A 44 -2.85 19.75 -8.56
N LYS A 45 -2.89 21.03 -8.17
CA LYS A 45 -2.44 21.46 -6.84
C LYS A 45 -3.31 20.88 -5.72
N ASP A 46 -4.63 20.85 -5.91
CA ASP A 46 -5.56 20.26 -4.93
C ASP A 46 -5.27 18.77 -4.71
N VAL A 47 -4.97 18.04 -5.80
CA VAL A 47 -4.60 16.63 -5.74
C VAL A 47 -3.25 16.43 -5.06
N GLU A 48 -2.25 17.24 -5.38
CA GLU A 48 -0.92 17.17 -4.75
C GLU A 48 -1.00 17.44 -3.24
N ASP A 49 -1.77 18.44 -2.81
CA ASP A 49 -1.98 18.77 -1.40
C ASP A 49 -2.68 17.60 -0.65
N LEU A 50 -3.67 16.97 -1.28
CA LEU A 50 -4.35 15.79 -0.75
C LEU A 50 -3.45 14.56 -0.67
N GLN A 51 -2.63 14.32 -1.70
CA GLN A 51 -1.68 13.22 -1.74
C GLN A 51 -0.59 13.37 -0.67
N LEU A 52 -0.08 14.58 -0.46
CA LEU A 52 0.88 14.88 0.59
C LEU A 52 0.27 14.63 1.98
N ALA A 53 -0.95 15.11 2.22
CA ALA A 53 -1.67 14.86 3.47
C ALA A 53 -1.91 13.36 3.71
N ALA A 54 -2.27 12.60 2.67
CA ALA A 54 -2.44 11.15 2.78
C ALA A 54 -1.12 10.43 3.07
N MET A 55 -0.02 10.87 2.46
CA MET A 55 1.31 10.33 2.67
C MET A 55 1.81 10.56 4.11
N GLN A 56 1.59 11.76 4.65
CA GLN A 56 1.87 12.11 6.04
C GLN A 56 1.13 11.19 7.01
N LEU A 57 -0.19 11.09 6.86
CA LEU A 57 -1.02 10.23 7.69
C LEU A 57 -0.59 8.76 7.60
N ARG A 58 -0.30 8.27 6.40
CA ARG A 58 0.14 6.89 6.19
C ARG A 58 1.50 6.63 6.84
N PHE A 59 2.44 7.56 6.74
CA PHE A 59 3.73 7.43 7.41
C PHE A 59 3.57 7.35 8.92
N ASP A 60 2.76 8.23 9.51
CA ASP A 60 2.51 8.23 10.95
C ASP A 60 1.84 6.93 11.44
N GLN A 61 0.91 6.38 10.66
CA GLN A 61 0.27 5.09 10.94
C GLN A 61 1.25 3.91 10.88
N LEU A 62 2.19 3.93 9.93
CA LEU A 62 3.05 2.78 9.63
C LEU A 62 4.39 2.81 10.38
N LYS A 63 4.96 3.98 10.67
CA LYS A 63 6.36 4.11 11.12
C LYS A 63 6.69 3.36 12.40
N ASN A 64 5.73 3.19 13.30
CA ASN A 64 5.92 2.46 14.56
C ASN A 64 5.48 0.99 14.50
N GLY A 65 4.72 0.60 13.47
CA GLY A 65 4.18 -0.76 13.33
C GLY A 65 4.99 -1.63 12.37
N VAL A 66 5.51 -1.06 11.29
CA VAL A 66 6.33 -1.78 10.31
C VAL A 66 7.80 -1.67 10.70
N ALA A 67 8.35 -2.70 11.33
CA ALA A 67 9.70 -2.67 11.90
C ALA A 67 10.80 -2.34 10.88
N ALA A 68 10.65 -2.72 9.61
CA ALA A 68 11.59 -2.34 8.55
C ALA A 68 11.51 -0.84 8.21
N LEU A 69 10.31 -0.24 8.25
CA LEU A 69 10.11 1.17 8.00
C LEU A 69 10.67 2.00 9.15
N ASP A 70 10.40 1.61 10.40
CA ASP A 70 10.98 2.23 11.59
C ASP A 70 12.51 2.32 11.49
N ARG A 71 13.16 1.18 11.21
CA ARG A 71 14.62 1.11 11.06
C ARG A 71 15.13 1.98 9.91
N LEU A 72 14.43 2.01 8.77
CA LEU A 72 14.82 2.83 7.64
C LEU A 72 14.66 4.32 7.95
N ALA A 73 13.54 4.72 8.52
CA ALA A 73 13.27 6.10 8.92
C ALA A 73 14.32 6.62 9.91
N LYS A 74 14.64 5.84 10.95
CA LYS A 74 15.72 6.15 11.91
C LYS A 74 17.08 6.28 11.23
N LYS A 75 17.42 5.34 10.33
CA LYS A 75 18.69 5.36 9.60
C LYS A 75 18.83 6.60 8.70
N GLN A 76 17.73 7.05 8.10
CA GLN A 76 17.71 8.20 7.19
C GLN A 76 17.44 9.53 7.91
N GLY A 77 17.20 9.51 9.22
CA GLY A 77 16.88 10.71 10.01
C GLY A 77 15.49 11.30 9.71
N VAL A 78 14.59 10.54 9.10
CA VAL A 78 13.26 11.02 8.70
C VAL A 78 12.27 10.79 9.85
N THR A 79 11.79 11.87 10.45
CA THR A 79 10.81 11.85 11.56
C THR A 79 9.42 12.31 11.15
N ARG A 80 9.32 13.07 10.05
CA ARG A 80 8.10 13.62 9.44
C ARG A 80 8.30 13.78 7.92
N ILE A 81 7.20 13.94 7.19
CA ILE A 81 7.18 14.20 5.74
C ILE A 81 6.52 15.56 5.52
N ASP A 82 7.22 16.53 4.96
CA ASP A 82 6.68 17.87 4.68
C ASP A 82 6.55 18.14 3.19
N SER A 83 7.23 17.33 2.39
CA SER A 83 7.23 17.33 0.95
C SER A 83 7.36 15.90 0.42
N PHE A 84 7.04 15.68 -0.85
CA PHE A 84 7.27 14.39 -1.49
C PHE A 84 8.75 13.97 -1.48
N ALA A 85 9.68 14.93 -1.47
CA ALA A 85 11.11 14.65 -1.44
C ALA A 85 11.54 13.95 -0.14
N ASP A 86 10.92 14.30 0.99
CA ASP A 86 11.22 13.70 2.30
C ASP A 86 10.84 12.22 2.36
N ALA A 87 9.90 11.78 1.52
CA ALA A 87 9.45 10.40 1.46
C ALA A 87 10.34 9.50 0.59
N LEU A 88 11.09 10.06 -0.36
CA LEU A 88 11.96 9.31 -1.26
C LEU A 88 12.90 8.31 -0.56
N PRO A 89 13.64 8.67 0.51
CA PRO A 89 14.54 7.74 1.19
C PRO A 89 13.81 6.64 1.98
N LEU A 90 12.47 6.71 2.12
CA LEU A 90 11.65 5.72 2.81
C LEU A 90 11.10 4.63 1.88
N PHE A 91 11.21 4.79 0.56
CA PHE A 91 10.77 3.75 -0.37
C PHE A 91 11.75 2.57 -0.39
N PHE A 92 11.22 1.39 -0.05
CA PHE A 92 12.01 0.17 -0.06
C PHE A 92 12.47 -0.18 -1.46
N ASP A 93 13.78 -0.39 -1.60
CA ASP A 93 14.32 -1.01 -2.80
C ASP A 93 13.95 -2.51 -2.85
N HIS A 94 13.92 -3.06 -4.06
CA HIS A 94 13.47 -4.43 -4.30
C HIS A 94 14.25 -5.51 -3.52
N ARG A 95 15.46 -5.23 -3.03
CA ARG A 95 16.27 -6.15 -2.21
C ARG A 95 15.66 -6.37 -0.82
N VAL A 96 14.91 -5.40 -0.29
CA VAL A 96 14.23 -5.52 1.01
C VAL A 96 13.30 -6.74 1.01
N TYR A 97 12.53 -6.91 -0.06
CA TYR A 97 11.57 -8.02 -0.24
C TYR A 97 12.23 -9.39 -0.51
N LYS A 98 13.57 -9.42 -0.65
CA LYS A 98 14.36 -10.64 -0.78
C LYS A 98 15.58 -10.61 0.14
N SER A 99 15.44 -9.98 1.31
CA SER A 99 16.55 -9.80 2.27
C SER A 99 16.73 -10.98 3.24
N TYR A 100 15.92 -12.03 3.14
CA TYR A 100 16.06 -13.24 3.95
C TYR A 100 17.29 -14.06 3.52
N PRO A 101 18.07 -14.67 4.42
CA PRO A 101 19.13 -15.61 4.05
C PRO A 101 18.59 -16.79 3.21
N LEU A 102 19.31 -17.21 2.14
CA LEU A 102 18.88 -18.33 1.29
C LEU A 102 18.77 -19.65 2.07
N THR A 103 19.62 -19.81 3.08
CA THR A 103 19.61 -20.96 3.99
C THR A 103 18.26 -21.18 4.69
N ILE A 104 17.43 -20.14 4.85
CA ILE A 104 16.07 -20.26 5.39
C ILE A 104 15.18 -21.08 4.45
N ILE A 105 15.28 -20.86 3.14
CA ILE A 105 14.51 -21.60 2.13
C ILE A 105 15.06 -23.02 1.98
N GLU A 106 16.39 -23.16 1.89
CA GLU A 106 17.06 -24.46 1.76
C GLU A 106 16.71 -25.40 2.92
N ASN A 107 16.70 -24.89 4.15
CA ASN A 107 16.37 -25.64 5.35
C ASN A 107 14.87 -25.71 5.65
N ARG A 108 14.02 -25.08 4.81
CA ARG A 108 12.57 -24.99 5.02
C ARG A 108 12.21 -24.44 6.41
N ASP A 109 12.98 -23.46 6.88
CA ASP A 109 12.79 -22.83 8.20
C ASP A 109 11.68 -21.77 8.12
N PHE A 110 10.44 -22.24 8.02
CA PHE A 110 9.26 -21.37 7.89
C PHE A 110 9.06 -20.45 9.09
N ALA A 111 9.57 -20.82 10.27
CA ALA A 111 9.55 -19.96 11.44
C ALA A 111 10.41 -18.71 11.22
N LYS A 112 11.66 -18.86 10.77
CA LYS A 112 12.51 -17.71 10.44
C LYS A 112 12.01 -16.94 9.22
N LEU A 113 11.44 -17.62 8.21
CA LEU A 113 10.86 -16.94 7.06
C LEU A 113 9.66 -16.07 7.45
N THR A 114 8.76 -16.60 8.27
CA THR A 114 7.59 -15.86 8.80
C THR A 114 8.03 -14.71 9.69
N SER A 115 9.01 -14.92 10.57
CA SER A 115 9.59 -13.86 11.41
C SER A 115 10.22 -12.75 10.58
N TRP A 116 10.94 -13.11 9.50
CA TRP A 116 11.49 -12.14 8.56
C TRP A 116 10.38 -11.30 7.91
N LEU A 117 9.32 -11.94 7.40
CA LEU A 117 8.18 -11.30 6.73
C LEU A 117 7.38 -10.41 7.70
N ASN A 118 7.23 -10.82 8.95
CA ASN A 118 6.52 -10.08 10.01
C ASN A 118 7.07 -8.66 10.18
N ARG A 119 8.35 -8.43 9.89
CA ARG A 119 8.98 -7.10 9.99
C ARG A 119 8.58 -6.15 8.85
N LEU A 120 7.92 -6.65 7.80
CA LEU A 120 7.54 -5.92 6.59
C LEU A 120 6.05 -5.58 6.54
N THR A 121 5.26 -5.96 7.55
CA THR A 121 3.80 -5.79 7.56
C THR A 121 3.33 -5.28 8.93
N LEU A 122 2.11 -4.73 8.98
CA LEU A 122 1.39 -4.45 10.23
C LEU A 122 0.71 -5.69 10.81
N HIS A 123 0.52 -6.74 10.00
CA HIS A 123 -0.10 -7.98 10.45
C HIS A 123 0.85 -8.72 11.41
N ASP A 124 0.33 -9.11 12.56
CA ASP A 124 1.09 -9.89 13.53
C ASP A 124 1.12 -11.37 13.13
N LEU A 125 2.13 -11.74 12.34
CA LEU A 125 2.34 -13.10 11.86
C LEU A 125 2.90 -14.05 12.93
N SER A 126 3.26 -13.55 14.12
CA SER A 126 3.77 -14.39 15.21
C SER A 126 2.72 -15.38 15.75
N LYS A 127 1.45 -15.10 15.47
CA LYS A 127 0.28 -15.91 15.86
C LYS A 127 -0.16 -16.89 14.79
N MET A 128 0.49 -16.91 13.62
CA MET A 128 0.16 -17.86 12.55
C MET A 128 0.66 -19.25 12.94
N ASP A 129 -0.21 -20.27 12.88
CA ASP A 129 0.22 -21.66 13.07
C ASP A 129 1.12 -22.10 11.92
N LEU A 130 2.29 -22.62 12.26
CA LEU A 130 3.31 -23.12 11.33
C LEU A 130 3.46 -24.64 11.37
N SER A 131 2.62 -25.34 12.13
CA SER A 131 2.68 -26.79 12.26
C SER A 131 2.42 -27.48 10.91
N GLY A 132 3.21 -28.52 10.64
CA GLY A 132 3.06 -29.37 9.45
C GLY A 132 3.49 -28.73 8.12
N LEU A 133 4.06 -27.52 8.11
CA LEU A 133 4.55 -26.91 6.87
C LEU A 133 5.79 -27.63 6.34
N THR A 134 5.74 -28.06 5.09
CA THR A 134 6.81 -28.77 4.39
C THR A 134 7.21 -28.12 3.08
N THR A 135 6.30 -27.34 2.46
CA THR A 135 6.54 -26.66 1.18
C THR A 135 6.32 -25.16 1.28
N LEU A 136 6.89 -24.43 0.31
CA LEU A 136 6.67 -22.98 0.21
C LEU A 136 5.22 -22.66 -0.13
N ASP A 137 4.58 -23.48 -0.97
CA ASP A 137 3.18 -23.29 -1.36
C ASP A 137 2.24 -23.44 -0.15
N GLU A 138 2.44 -24.45 0.69
CA GLU A 138 1.70 -24.60 1.95
C GLU A 138 1.87 -23.39 2.87
N TRP A 139 3.06 -22.79 2.90
CA TRP A 139 3.32 -21.57 3.68
C TRP A 139 2.60 -20.35 3.09
N LEU A 140 2.55 -20.23 1.76
CA LEU A 140 1.80 -19.18 1.07
C LEU A 140 0.28 -19.34 1.29
N ASP A 141 -0.24 -20.56 1.18
CA ASP A 141 -1.65 -20.87 1.48
C ASP A 141 -1.99 -20.55 2.94
N ARG A 142 -1.08 -20.86 3.87
CA ARG A 142 -1.27 -20.54 5.29
C ARG A 142 -1.33 -19.03 5.52
N LEU A 143 -0.47 -18.25 4.86
CA LEU A 143 -0.51 -16.80 4.91
C LEU A 143 -1.80 -16.24 4.33
N GLU A 144 -2.27 -16.76 3.20
CA GLU A 144 -3.55 -16.34 2.62
C GLU A 144 -4.73 -16.61 3.55
N ASN A 145 -4.79 -17.79 4.14
CA ASN A 145 -5.80 -18.15 5.14
C ASN A 145 -5.71 -17.27 6.40
N TYR A 146 -4.50 -16.80 6.74
CA TYR A 146 -4.26 -15.84 7.82
C TYR A 146 -4.61 -14.38 7.45
N GLY A 147 -5.02 -14.13 6.19
CA GLY A 147 -5.44 -12.81 5.71
C GLY A 147 -4.37 -12.01 4.96
N MET A 148 -3.23 -12.62 4.65
CA MET A 148 -2.13 -12.02 3.90
C MET A 148 -2.13 -12.48 2.45
N LEU A 149 -2.20 -11.54 1.52
CA LEU A 149 -2.07 -11.82 0.08
C LEU A 149 -0.60 -11.59 -0.31
N ILE A 150 0.17 -12.66 -0.52
CA ILE A 150 1.59 -12.52 -0.85
C ILE A 150 1.77 -12.45 -2.37
N GLY A 151 2.29 -11.32 -2.85
CA GLY A 151 2.85 -11.27 -4.19
C GLY A 151 4.27 -11.79 -4.19
N HIS A 152 4.66 -12.60 -5.17
CA HIS A 152 6.05 -13.03 -5.29
C HIS A 152 6.60 -12.96 -6.72
N SER A 153 7.92 -12.84 -6.83
CA SER A 153 8.59 -12.91 -8.13
C SER A 153 8.72 -14.37 -8.62
N THR A 154 9.06 -14.55 -9.88
CA THR A 154 9.27 -15.88 -10.50
C THR A 154 10.66 -16.48 -10.22
N GLY A 155 11.51 -15.77 -9.46
CA GLY A 155 12.77 -16.32 -8.96
C GLY A 155 13.84 -16.63 -10.01
N THR A 156 13.78 -16.03 -11.20
CA THR A 156 14.73 -16.30 -12.31
C THR A 156 16.21 -16.04 -11.99
N THR A 157 16.50 -15.33 -10.89
CA THR A 157 17.86 -15.06 -10.37
C THR A 157 18.19 -15.89 -9.11
N GLY A 158 17.41 -16.94 -8.83
CA GLY A 158 17.61 -17.87 -7.72
C GLY A 158 16.99 -17.44 -6.39
N LYS A 159 16.43 -16.23 -6.29
CA LYS A 159 15.81 -15.74 -5.05
C LYS A 159 14.47 -15.06 -5.31
N LEU A 160 13.44 -15.57 -4.65
CA LEU A 160 12.10 -14.99 -4.68
C LEU A 160 12.09 -13.67 -3.90
N SER A 161 11.33 -12.71 -4.39
CA SER A 161 10.89 -11.57 -3.59
C SER A 161 9.51 -11.88 -3.05
N PHE A 162 9.24 -11.61 -1.77
CA PHE A 162 7.91 -11.68 -1.19
C PHE A 162 7.43 -10.28 -0.82
N ILE A 163 6.30 -9.87 -1.38
CA ILE A 163 5.68 -8.57 -1.18
C ILE A 163 4.42 -8.79 -0.34
N PRO A 164 4.41 -8.38 0.95
CA PRO A 164 3.24 -8.52 1.79
C PRO A 164 2.13 -7.58 1.33
N ARG A 165 0.94 -8.13 1.08
CA ARG A 165 -0.31 -7.39 0.91
C ARG A 165 -1.36 -7.96 1.85
N SER A 166 -2.46 -7.25 2.03
CA SER A 166 -3.59 -7.71 2.83
C SER A 166 -4.89 -7.59 2.06
N ARG A 167 -5.96 -8.15 2.64
CA ARG A 167 -7.32 -7.95 2.14
C ARG A 167 -7.81 -6.51 2.30
N VAL A 168 -7.15 -5.67 3.10
CA VAL A 168 -7.54 -4.25 3.32
C VAL A 168 -7.34 -3.44 2.03
N GLU A 169 -6.24 -3.64 1.31
CA GLU A 169 -5.97 -2.89 0.07
C GLU A 169 -6.71 -3.45 -1.15
N TRP A 170 -7.27 -4.66 -1.05
CA TRP A 170 -7.86 -5.37 -2.19
C TRP A 170 -9.04 -4.62 -2.84
N PRO A 171 -10.03 -4.08 -2.11
CA PRO A 171 -11.15 -3.36 -2.72
C PRO A 171 -10.69 -2.13 -3.52
N ALA A 172 -9.71 -1.39 -3.01
CA ALA A 172 -9.16 -0.22 -3.69
C ALA A 172 -8.44 -0.60 -4.98
N TRP A 173 -7.60 -1.64 -4.92
CA TRP A 173 -6.91 -2.16 -6.11
C TRP A 173 -7.90 -2.63 -7.18
N HIS A 174 -8.90 -3.41 -6.78
CA HIS A 174 -9.93 -3.92 -7.67
C HIS A 174 -10.76 -2.81 -8.32
N ALA A 175 -11.18 -1.81 -7.54
CA ALA A 175 -11.91 -0.65 -8.04
C ALA A 175 -11.06 0.15 -9.03
N SER A 176 -9.79 0.43 -8.68
CA SER A 176 -8.84 1.13 -9.56
C SER A 176 -8.65 0.40 -10.89
N TYR A 177 -8.46 -0.93 -10.85
CA TYR A 177 -8.31 -1.74 -12.05
C TYR A 177 -9.56 -1.64 -12.95
N ARG A 178 -10.76 -1.80 -12.37
CA ARG A 178 -12.01 -1.69 -13.14
C ARG A 178 -12.21 -0.31 -13.75
N GLN A 179 -11.94 0.76 -13.01
CA GLN A 179 -12.07 2.12 -13.54
C GLN A 179 -11.07 2.38 -14.67
N ALA A 180 -9.82 1.93 -14.51
CA ALA A 180 -8.82 2.03 -15.56
C ALA A 180 -9.19 1.21 -16.81
N SER A 181 -9.67 -0.02 -16.64
CA SER A 181 -10.13 -0.85 -17.75
C SER A 181 -11.31 -0.20 -18.48
N ARG A 182 -12.32 0.27 -17.74
CA ARG A 182 -13.48 0.96 -18.33
C ARG A 182 -13.04 2.20 -19.14
N ALA A 183 -12.19 3.05 -18.56
CA ALA A 183 -11.69 4.23 -19.23
C ALA A 183 -10.88 3.90 -20.50
N ALA A 184 -10.17 2.77 -20.51
CA ALA A 184 -9.39 2.32 -21.66
C ALA A 184 -10.23 1.66 -22.77
N THR A 185 -11.36 1.01 -22.42
CA THR A 185 -12.14 0.20 -23.37
C THR A 185 -13.46 0.82 -23.81
N GLY A 186 -13.96 1.85 -23.12
CA GLY A 186 -15.28 2.46 -23.37
C GLY A 186 -16.40 1.76 -22.61
#